data_AF-A0A167SL62-F1
#
_entry.id   AF-A0A167SL62-F1
#
_cell.length_a   1.000
_cell.length_b   1.000
_cell.length_c   1.000
_cell.angle_alpha   90.00
_cell.angle_beta   90.00
_cell.angle_gamma   90.00
#
_symmetry.space_group_name_H-M   'P 1'
#
loop_
_entity.id
_entity.type
_entity.pdbx_description
1 polymer ?
#
loop_
_entity_poly.entity_id
_entity_poly.type
_entity_poly.pdbx_seq_one_letter_code
_entity_poly.pdbx_strand_id
1 'polypeptide(L)'
;LISIGEMKIYVGMSDPNFRDRYFQHLVLGWMKFVAPLTPSKLEDVPRLKCVQDATGPFERIPEPIWFLLGITSEIARQAQGQLSGSVFPPFSKAWPTIWIWMRHIYRAHQDRADRLRQTMDAAQKDQLAGRYAVFTSILRSFTEHANQPVILKILSDYPEIFGMMADMWIEEAKDEIMVHGFQAGVFTAAVVPSGPSEQRFVAQIILACGGAEEAVNLACQRIEHNTKEAKEDYNAHIVDLHFFTASMSNAKCPIAPAMLASSRVARTLMCAWAHATTKLFLAPVKIRDACLAICMSSISVLVERSPRAYEMLRDVLHHNFIPLCLHSIPLVRSGCGEPEKIIGEAHGVLLGILPPATVHREILSIMQRSMTSPMLKDLPKDQHDVLTKPYHNLWHTIQHRRNAYKEHRQDRSRCVLLCGNAK
;
A
#
# COMPACT_ATOMS: atom_id res chain seq x y z
N LEU A 1 26.06 25.99 -15.07
CA LEU A 1 24.76 25.33 -15.32
C LEU A 1 23.96 26.25 -16.23
N ILE A 2 23.20 25.74 -17.20
CA ILE A 2 22.28 26.61 -17.96
C ILE A 2 21.21 27.15 -17.02
N SER A 3 20.69 28.33 -17.31
CA SER A 3 19.60 28.92 -16.51
C SER A 3 18.30 28.11 -16.68
N ILE A 4 17.40 28.24 -15.70
CA ILE A 4 16.06 27.63 -15.80
C ILE A 4 15.27 28.19 -17.00
N GLY A 5 15.50 29.45 -17.37
CA GLY A 5 14.90 30.08 -18.56
C GLY A 5 15.35 29.42 -19.85
N GLU A 6 16.66 29.22 -20.02
CA GLU A 6 17.21 28.50 -21.18
C GLU A 6 16.73 27.06 -21.24
N MET A 7 16.60 26.40 -20.08
CA MET A 7 16.07 25.04 -20.00
C MET A 7 14.60 24.98 -20.46
N LYS A 8 13.77 25.93 -20.02
CA LYS A 8 12.37 26.05 -20.45
C LYS A 8 12.26 26.30 -21.95
N ILE A 9 13.10 27.18 -22.49
CA ILE A 9 13.17 27.44 -23.94
C ILE A 9 13.51 26.16 -24.69
N TYR A 10 14.55 25.42 -24.25
CA TYR A 10 14.92 24.16 -24.87
C TYR A 10 13.77 23.16 -24.83
N VAL A 11 13.16 22.92 -23.66
CA VAL A 11 12.03 22.00 -23.51
C VAL A 11 10.85 22.37 -24.42
N GLY A 12 10.58 23.67 -24.60
CA GLY A 12 9.53 24.17 -25.49
C GLY A 12 9.79 24.01 -26.99
N MET A 13 10.99 23.58 -27.40
CA MET A 13 11.32 23.35 -28.82
C MET A 13 10.71 22.06 -29.40
N SER A 14 10.16 21.19 -28.56
CA SER A 14 9.48 19.98 -29.01
C SER A 14 8.01 20.01 -28.59
N ASP A 15 7.13 19.52 -29.46
CA ASP A 15 5.70 19.45 -29.18
C ASP A 15 5.40 18.26 -28.24
N PRO A 16 4.78 18.48 -27.07
CA PRO A 16 4.43 17.43 -26.12
C PRO A 16 3.40 16.42 -26.65
N ASN A 17 2.67 16.75 -27.72
CA ASN A 17 1.71 15.83 -28.35
C ASN A 17 2.41 14.62 -28.98
N PHE A 18 3.68 14.74 -29.38
CA PHE A 18 4.49 13.64 -29.91
C PHE A 18 5.30 12.99 -28.80
N ARG A 19 4.63 12.20 -27.93
CA ARG A 19 5.16 11.64 -26.66
C ARG A 19 6.57 11.07 -26.76
N ASP A 20 6.84 10.17 -27.70
CA ASP A 20 8.15 9.54 -27.84
C ASP A 20 9.25 10.53 -28.23
N ARG A 21 8.95 11.41 -29.20
CA ARG A 21 9.87 12.45 -29.66
C ARG A 21 10.13 13.47 -28.56
N TYR A 22 9.09 13.84 -27.82
CA TYR A 22 9.19 14.74 -26.69
C TYR A 22 10.04 14.14 -25.57
N PHE A 23 9.79 12.88 -25.19
CA PHE A 23 10.60 12.18 -24.19
C PHE A 23 12.07 12.07 -24.62
N GLN A 24 12.34 11.70 -25.88
CA GLN A 24 13.70 11.68 -26.42
C GLN A 24 14.35 13.07 -26.35
N HIS A 25 13.61 14.13 -26.67
CA HIS A 25 14.09 15.52 -26.58
C HIS A 25 14.47 15.89 -25.13
N LEU A 26 13.68 15.50 -24.13
CA LEU A 26 14.01 15.70 -22.72
C LEU A 26 15.29 14.97 -22.31
N VAL A 27 15.43 13.71 -22.73
CA VAL A 27 16.62 12.89 -22.46
C VAL A 27 17.86 13.47 -23.16
N LEU A 28 17.73 13.98 -24.38
CA LEU A 28 18.82 14.67 -25.08
C LEU A 28 19.19 15.99 -24.38
N GLY A 29 18.21 16.72 -23.85
CA GLY A 29 18.45 17.87 -22.98
C GLY A 29 19.26 17.50 -21.76
N TRP A 30 18.92 16.39 -21.10
CA TRP A 30 19.70 15.86 -19.99
C TRP A 30 21.15 15.60 -20.38
N MET A 31 21.36 14.90 -21.49
CA MET A 31 22.70 14.58 -22.01
C MET A 31 23.50 15.82 -22.41
N LYS A 32 22.83 16.88 -22.88
CA LYS A 32 23.46 18.13 -23.30
C LYS A 32 23.84 19.02 -22.13
N PHE A 33 22.98 19.14 -21.13
CA PHE A 33 23.09 20.18 -20.10
C PHE A 33 23.45 19.68 -18.71
N VAL A 34 23.11 18.43 -18.37
CA VAL A 34 23.29 17.88 -17.02
C VAL A 34 24.42 16.86 -16.99
N ALA A 35 24.42 15.91 -17.92
CA ALA A 35 25.43 14.84 -17.95
C ALA A 35 26.89 15.35 -17.95
N PRO A 36 27.28 16.40 -18.71
CA PRO A 36 28.66 16.90 -18.71
C PRO A 36 29.10 17.52 -17.37
N LEU A 37 28.15 17.90 -16.53
CA LEU A 37 28.38 18.48 -15.21
C LEU A 37 28.23 17.44 -14.10
N THR A 38 27.88 16.20 -14.45
CA THR A 38 27.65 15.14 -13.46
C THR A 38 28.97 14.43 -13.20
N PRO A 39 29.47 14.41 -11.95
CA PRO A 39 30.69 13.67 -11.63
C PRO A 39 30.45 12.16 -11.79
N SER A 40 31.53 11.39 -11.88
CA SER A 40 31.46 9.93 -11.95
C SER A 40 31.03 9.28 -10.63
N LYS A 41 31.16 10.00 -9.51
CA LYS A 41 30.82 9.54 -8.16
C LYS A 41 29.90 10.52 -7.45
N LEU A 42 29.02 9.99 -6.61
CA LEU A 42 28.04 10.77 -5.87
C LEU A 42 28.70 11.71 -4.85
N GLU A 43 29.79 11.26 -4.22
CA GLU A 43 30.54 11.99 -3.19
C GLU A 43 31.16 13.28 -3.72
N ASP A 44 31.31 13.40 -5.03
CA ASP A 44 31.87 14.57 -5.68
C ASP A 44 30.81 15.61 -6.08
N VAL A 45 29.51 15.28 -6.03
CA VAL A 45 28.43 16.23 -6.36
C VAL A 45 28.45 17.50 -5.47
N PRO A 46 28.66 17.41 -4.14
CA PRO A 46 28.78 18.60 -3.29
C PRO A 46 29.96 19.51 -3.63
N ARG A 47 30.94 19.03 -4.40
CA ARG A 47 32.12 19.81 -4.82
C ARG A 47 31.89 20.59 -6.11
N LEU A 48 30.75 20.38 -6.77
CA LEU A 48 30.41 21.15 -7.97
C LEU A 48 30.17 22.61 -7.60
N LYS A 49 30.76 23.53 -8.37
CA LYS A 49 30.62 24.98 -8.14
C LYS A 49 29.16 25.42 -8.05
N CYS A 50 28.28 24.91 -8.92
CA CYS A 50 26.85 25.21 -8.89
C CYS A 50 26.12 24.76 -7.61
N VAL A 51 26.70 23.82 -6.86
CA VAL A 51 26.20 23.33 -5.58
C VAL A 51 26.88 24.07 -4.42
N GLN A 52 28.17 24.41 -4.54
CA GLN A 52 28.93 25.14 -3.52
C GLN A 52 28.47 26.58 -3.36
N ASP A 53 28.13 27.25 -4.47
CA ASP A 53 27.73 28.66 -4.49
C ASP A 53 26.30 28.86 -3.91
N ALA A 54 25.59 27.79 -3.57
CA ALA A 54 24.26 27.82 -2.98
C ALA A 54 24.32 28.30 -1.52
N THR A 55 23.46 29.27 -1.17
CA THR A 55 23.48 29.92 0.15
C THR A 55 22.92 29.04 1.26
N GLY A 56 22.20 27.97 0.91
CA GLY A 56 21.68 26.99 1.85
C GLY A 56 21.56 25.58 1.27
N PRO A 57 21.41 24.55 2.12
CA PRO A 57 21.29 23.15 1.70
C PRO A 57 20.16 22.87 0.69
N PHE A 58 19.15 23.74 0.65
CA PHE A 58 18.01 23.63 -0.26
C PHE A 58 18.28 24.13 -1.68
N GLU A 59 19.13 25.14 -1.82
CA GLU A 59 19.59 25.72 -3.09
C GLU A 59 20.71 24.89 -3.73
N ARG A 60 21.26 23.93 -2.98
CA ARG A 60 22.26 22.95 -3.45
C ARG A 60 21.72 22.02 -4.54
N ILE A 61 20.41 22.00 -4.76
CA ILE A 61 19.78 21.29 -5.86
C ILE A 61 19.57 22.30 -6.99
N PRO A 62 20.32 22.20 -8.11
CA PRO A 62 20.15 23.15 -9.20
C PRO A 62 18.74 23.02 -9.80
N GLU A 63 17.95 24.11 -9.77
CA GLU A 63 16.57 24.14 -10.27
C GLU A 63 16.38 23.56 -11.68
N PRO A 64 17.30 23.76 -12.65
CA PRO A 64 17.17 23.17 -13.99
C PRO A 64 17.20 21.64 -14.00
N ILE A 65 17.97 21.04 -13.09
CA ILE A 65 18.06 19.57 -12.95
C ILE A 65 16.74 19.04 -12.40
N TRP A 66 16.25 19.70 -11.34
CA TRP A 66 14.96 19.39 -10.74
C TRP A 66 13.81 19.50 -11.76
N PHE A 67 13.79 20.59 -12.53
CA PHE A 67 12.81 20.84 -13.57
C PHE A 67 12.82 19.76 -14.67
N LEU A 68 14.00 19.37 -15.16
CA LEU A 68 14.11 18.29 -16.14
C LEU A 68 13.64 16.95 -15.59
N LEU A 69 14.00 16.60 -14.35
CA LEU A 69 13.51 15.38 -13.69
C LEU A 69 11.98 15.40 -13.58
N GLY A 70 11.41 16.53 -13.15
CA GLY A 70 9.97 16.73 -13.02
C GLY A 70 9.22 16.50 -14.32
N ILE A 71 9.64 17.16 -15.41
CA ILE A 71 8.98 17.01 -16.70
C ILE A 71 9.18 15.60 -17.28
N THR A 72 10.38 15.04 -17.18
CA THR A 72 10.64 13.66 -17.66
C THR A 72 9.75 12.65 -16.95
N SER A 73 9.59 12.79 -15.63
CA SER A 73 8.71 11.97 -14.80
C SER A 73 7.25 12.13 -15.19
N GLU A 74 6.78 13.36 -15.39
CA GLU A 74 5.39 13.63 -15.76
C GLU A 74 5.04 13.04 -17.14
N ILE A 75 5.94 13.14 -18.12
CA ILE A 75 5.73 12.55 -19.44
C ILE A 75 5.74 11.03 -19.38
N ALA A 76 6.66 10.43 -18.63
CA ALA A 76 6.67 8.97 -18.42
C ALA A 76 5.33 8.50 -17.80
N ARG A 77 4.84 9.23 -16.79
CA ARG A 77 3.56 8.97 -16.13
C ARG A 77 2.37 9.07 -17.08
N GLN A 78 2.30 10.14 -17.88
CA GLN A 78 1.23 10.35 -18.86
C GLN A 78 1.25 9.32 -19.99
N ALA A 79 2.41 8.76 -20.29
CA ALA A 79 2.55 7.77 -21.35
C ALA A 79 1.95 6.40 -20.97
N GLN A 80 1.71 6.09 -19.70
CA GLN A 80 0.99 4.88 -19.24
C GLN A 80 1.42 3.58 -19.95
N GLY A 81 2.72 3.30 -20.09
CA GLY A 81 3.15 2.09 -20.79
C GLY A 81 3.33 2.22 -22.30
N GLN A 82 2.90 3.32 -22.92
CA GLN A 82 2.80 3.50 -24.38
C GLN A 82 4.07 4.06 -25.04
N LEU A 83 5.15 4.32 -24.28
CA LEU A 83 6.41 4.74 -24.87
C LEU A 83 6.99 3.61 -25.73
N SER A 84 7.37 3.91 -26.97
CA SER A 84 7.93 2.88 -27.85
C SER A 84 9.32 2.43 -27.40
N GLY A 85 9.71 1.23 -27.85
CA GLY A 85 11.06 0.69 -27.66
C GLY A 85 12.20 1.66 -28.04
N SER A 86 11.93 2.61 -28.94
CA SER A 86 12.92 3.57 -29.46
C SER A 86 13.40 4.60 -28.44
N VAL A 87 12.64 4.85 -27.37
CA VAL A 87 13.00 5.85 -26.35
C VAL A 87 13.96 5.32 -25.28
N PHE A 88 14.03 3.99 -25.12
CA PHE A 88 14.81 3.36 -24.05
C PHE A 88 16.33 3.42 -24.25
N PRO A 89 16.90 3.29 -25.47
CA PRO A 89 18.35 3.43 -25.67
C PRO A 89 18.94 4.78 -25.22
N PRO A 90 18.39 5.95 -25.62
CA PRO A 90 18.92 7.22 -25.12
C PRO A 90 18.70 7.37 -23.61
N PHE A 91 17.57 6.88 -23.07
CA PHE A 91 17.31 6.89 -21.64
C PHE A 91 18.35 6.06 -20.86
N SER A 92 18.70 4.87 -21.34
CA SER A 92 19.74 4.02 -20.75
C SER A 92 21.10 4.70 -20.70
N LYS A 93 21.44 5.50 -21.71
CA LYS A 93 22.68 6.29 -21.72
C LYS A 93 22.67 7.44 -20.73
N ALA A 94 21.51 8.08 -20.52
CA ALA A 94 21.35 9.17 -19.55
C ALA A 94 21.26 8.65 -18.11
N TRP A 95 20.78 7.43 -17.91
CA TRP A 95 20.47 6.86 -16.60
C TRP A 95 21.58 6.98 -15.54
N PRO A 96 22.87 6.68 -15.82
CA PRO A 96 23.91 6.79 -14.80
C PRO A 96 23.97 8.19 -14.17
N THR A 97 23.81 9.22 -15.00
CA THR A 97 23.82 10.61 -14.53
C THR A 97 22.50 11.02 -13.87
N ILE A 98 21.35 10.56 -14.39
CA ILE A 98 20.04 10.71 -13.73
C ILE A 98 20.08 10.13 -12.32
N TRP A 99 20.64 8.92 -12.19
CA TRP A 99 20.73 8.20 -10.92
C TRP A 99 21.57 8.93 -9.88
N ILE A 100 22.74 9.45 -10.26
CA ILE A 100 23.60 10.24 -9.37
C ILE A 100 22.84 11.47 -8.84
N TRP A 101 22.16 12.20 -9.71
CA TRP A 101 21.38 13.36 -9.30
C TRP A 101 20.17 12.98 -8.45
N MET A 102 19.42 11.93 -8.79
CA MET A 102 18.31 11.46 -7.97
C MET A 102 18.76 11.13 -6.55
N ARG A 103 19.87 10.38 -6.39
CA ARG A 103 20.42 10.06 -5.08
C ARG A 103 20.89 11.29 -4.31
N HIS A 104 21.55 12.23 -4.99
CA HIS A 104 22.01 13.46 -4.36
C HIS A 104 20.83 14.28 -3.84
N ILE A 105 19.82 14.48 -4.67
CA ILE A 105 18.64 15.27 -4.33
C ILE A 105 17.84 14.59 -3.22
N TYR A 106 17.70 13.27 -3.26
CA TYR A 106 17.02 12.51 -2.20
C TYR A 106 17.73 12.64 -0.85
N ARG A 107 19.06 12.48 -0.79
CA ARG A 107 19.82 12.68 0.46
C ARG A 107 19.71 14.11 0.98
N ALA A 108 19.85 15.10 0.10
CA ALA A 108 19.69 16.51 0.47
C ALA A 108 18.27 16.82 0.98
N HIS A 109 17.26 16.11 0.45
CA HIS A 109 15.88 16.20 0.87
C HIS A 109 15.68 15.61 2.28
N GLN A 110 16.18 14.39 2.53
CA GLN A 110 16.12 13.73 3.85
C GLN A 110 16.78 14.58 4.94
N ASP A 111 18.02 15.03 4.71
CA ASP A 111 18.74 15.88 5.66
C ASP A 111 17.97 17.17 6.01
N ARG A 112 17.14 17.68 5.09
CA ARG A 112 16.29 18.85 5.34
C ARG A 112 15.04 18.47 6.11
N ALA A 113 14.35 17.42 5.70
CA ALA A 113 13.15 16.94 6.36
C ALA A 113 13.43 16.64 7.84
N ASP A 114 14.56 15.99 8.15
CA ASP A 114 14.95 15.71 9.53
C ASP A 114 15.25 16.96 10.35
N ARG A 115 15.95 17.94 9.77
CA ARG A 115 16.27 19.21 10.46
C ARG A 115 15.06 20.07 10.74
N LEU A 116 14.10 20.09 9.81
CA LEU A 116 12.97 21.01 9.87
C LEU A 116 11.66 20.33 10.30
N ARG A 117 11.68 19.03 10.61
CA ARG A 117 10.50 18.20 10.87
C ARG A 117 9.45 18.88 11.76
N GLN A 118 9.89 19.55 12.81
CA GLN A 118 9.03 20.18 13.81
C GLN A 118 8.70 21.66 13.54
N THR A 119 9.41 22.31 12.62
CA THR A 119 9.30 23.76 12.37
C THR A 119 8.75 24.10 10.99
N MET A 120 8.46 23.08 10.17
CA MET A 120 7.94 23.30 8.82
C MET A 120 6.48 23.76 8.82
N ASP A 121 6.23 24.84 8.09
CA ASP A 121 4.87 25.23 7.74
C ASP A 121 4.27 24.33 6.64
N ALA A 122 2.96 24.48 6.40
CA ALA A 122 2.24 23.69 5.41
C ALA A 122 2.79 23.86 3.98
N ALA A 123 3.19 25.07 3.58
CA ALA A 123 3.69 25.33 2.24
C ALA A 123 5.05 24.65 2.00
N GLN A 124 5.90 24.61 3.02
CA GLN A 124 7.17 23.89 2.99
C GLN A 124 6.94 22.38 2.90
N LYS A 125 5.96 21.83 3.63
CA LYS A 125 5.59 20.42 3.55
C LYS A 125 5.08 20.07 2.16
N ASP A 126 4.17 20.87 1.60
CA ASP A 126 3.64 20.67 0.25
C ASP A 126 4.75 20.72 -0.80
N GLN A 127 5.72 21.64 -0.65
CA GLN A 127 6.87 21.71 -1.54
C GLN A 127 7.77 20.48 -1.43
N LEU A 128 8.02 19.97 -0.22
CA LEU A 128 8.79 18.74 -0.03
C LEU A 128 8.05 17.54 -0.60
N ALA A 129 6.77 17.36 -0.29
CA ALA A 129 5.94 16.29 -0.86
C ALA A 129 5.93 16.33 -2.40
N GLY A 130 5.81 17.52 -3.01
CA GLY A 130 5.91 17.69 -4.46
C GLY A 130 7.27 17.27 -5.03
N ARG A 131 8.37 17.46 -4.27
CA ARG A 131 9.68 16.95 -4.65
C ARG A 131 9.80 15.44 -4.48
N TYR A 132 9.18 14.91 -3.44
CA TYR A 132 9.15 13.49 -3.21
C TYR A 132 8.38 12.75 -4.32
N ALA A 133 7.29 13.34 -4.80
CA ALA A 133 6.42 12.82 -5.84
C ALA A 133 7.12 12.57 -7.20
N VAL A 134 8.13 13.35 -7.54
CA VAL A 134 8.88 13.12 -8.80
C VAL A 134 9.71 11.84 -8.69
N PHE A 135 10.34 11.59 -7.53
CA PHE A 135 11.11 10.37 -7.29
C PHE A 135 10.21 9.15 -7.30
N THR A 136 9.09 9.21 -6.57
CA THR A 136 8.12 8.11 -6.53
C THR A 136 7.61 7.82 -7.94
N SER A 137 7.30 8.83 -8.74
CA SER A 137 6.84 8.64 -10.12
C SER A 137 7.92 8.00 -11.03
N ILE A 138 9.18 8.45 -10.99
CA ILE A 138 10.26 7.83 -11.78
C ILE A 138 10.49 6.37 -11.34
N LEU A 139 10.62 6.13 -10.04
CA LEU A 139 10.88 4.80 -9.48
C LEU A 139 9.71 3.85 -9.71
N ARG A 140 8.48 4.35 -9.64
CA ARG A 140 7.27 3.61 -10.01
C ARG A 140 7.32 3.19 -11.49
N SER A 141 7.75 4.05 -12.40
CA SER A 141 7.90 3.64 -13.81
C SER A 141 8.89 2.48 -13.98
N PHE A 142 9.95 2.38 -13.18
CA PHE A 142 10.83 1.19 -13.21
C PHE A 142 10.08 -0.09 -12.83
N THR A 143 9.17 -0.02 -11.86
CA THR A 143 8.36 -1.17 -11.46
C THR A 143 7.32 -1.56 -12.53
N GLU A 144 6.62 -0.58 -13.11
CA GLU A 144 5.60 -0.80 -14.16
C GLU A 144 6.21 -1.37 -15.44
N HIS A 145 7.46 -0.97 -15.75
CA HIS A 145 8.17 -1.37 -16.97
C HIS A 145 9.26 -2.42 -16.72
N ALA A 146 9.28 -3.11 -15.58
CA ALA A 146 10.35 -4.02 -15.20
C ALA A 146 10.60 -5.15 -16.22
N ASN A 147 9.60 -5.51 -17.04
CA ASN A 147 9.70 -6.52 -18.09
C ASN A 147 10.44 -6.04 -19.36
N GLN A 148 10.68 -4.73 -19.50
CA GLN A 148 11.43 -4.19 -20.64
C GLN A 148 12.93 -4.49 -20.48
N PRO A 149 13.63 -5.07 -21.48
CA PRO A 149 15.03 -5.47 -21.33
C PRO A 149 15.98 -4.36 -20.87
N VAL A 150 15.73 -3.12 -21.31
CA VAL A 150 16.53 -1.96 -20.89
C VAL A 150 16.30 -1.61 -19.42
N ILE A 151 15.06 -1.65 -18.96
CA ILE A 151 14.70 -1.37 -17.56
C ILE A 151 15.22 -2.49 -16.66
N LEU A 152 15.08 -3.74 -17.08
CA LEU A 152 15.64 -4.90 -16.37
C LEU A 152 17.16 -4.78 -16.23
N LYS A 153 17.86 -4.36 -17.30
CA LYS A 153 19.30 -4.10 -17.25
C LYS A 153 19.64 -2.99 -16.25
N ILE A 154 18.91 -1.88 -16.27
CA ILE A 154 19.10 -0.80 -15.29
C ILE A 154 18.91 -1.30 -13.85
N LEU A 155 17.83 -2.04 -13.57
CA LEU A 155 17.58 -2.59 -12.24
C LEU A 155 18.64 -3.64 -11.80
N SER A 156 19.32 -4.25 -12.77
CA SER A 156 20.42 -5.19 -12.52
C SER A 156 21.73 -4.46 -12.24
N ASP A 157 22.05 -3.45 -13.05
CA ASP A 157 23.28 -2.65 -12.97
C ASP A 157 23.28 -1.71 -11.75
N TYR A 158 22.10 -1.31 -11.25
CA TYR A 158 21.91 -0.38 -10.15
C TYR A 158 21.01 -0.99 -9.05
N PRO A 159 21.52 -1.99 -8.30
CA PRO A 159 20.76 -2.67 -7.25
C PRO A 159 20.24 -1.75 -6.15
N GLU A 160 20.91 -0.60 -5.94
CA GLU A 160 20.57 0.39 -4.92
C GLU A 160 19.25 1.12 -5.20
N ILE A 161 18.68 0.98 -6.40
CA ILE A 161 17.34 1.49 -6.73
C ILE A 161 16.30 0.93 -5.76
N PHE A 162 16.31 -0.39 -5.53
CA PHE A 162 15.39 -1.03 -4.59
C PHE A 162 15.68 -0.62 -3.14
N GLY A 163 16.95 -0.35 -2.80
CA GLY A 163 17.33 0.18 -1.50
C GLY A 163 16.73 1.56 -1.25
N MET A 164 16.81 2.47 -2.23
CA MET A 164 16.19 3.79 -2.15
C MET A 164 14.66 3.70 -2.09
N MET A 165 14.03 2.82 -2.89
CA MET A 165 12.58 2.61 -2.80
C MET A 165 12.15 2.11 -1.42
N ALA A 166 12.92 1.19 -0.82
CA ALA A 166 12.63 0.64 0.49
C ALA A 166 12.81 1.70 1.59
N ASP A 167 13.89 2.47 1.53
CA ASP A 167 14.16 3.61 2.43
C ASP A 167 13.02 4.63 2.36
N MET A 168 12.58 4.97 1.14
CA MET A 168 11.43 5.85 0.92
C MET A 168 10.15 5.31 1.59
N TRP A 169 9.83 4.03 1.35
CA TRP A 169 8.64 3.40 1.93
C TRP A 169 8.68 3.36 3.47
N ILE A 170 9.86 3.09 4.04
CA ILE A 170 10.09 3.02 5.50
C ILE A 170 9.99 4.40 6.15
N GLU A 171 10.62 5.41 5.56
CA GLU A 171 10.61 6.76 6.14
C GLU A 171 9.21 7.36 6.16
N GLU A 172 8.41 7.13 5.11
CA GLU A 172 6.99 7.50 5.13
C GLU A 172 6.21 6.74 6.22
N ALA A 173 6.49 5.44 6.44
CA ALA A 173 5.80 4.66 7.46
C ALA A 173 6.05 5.20 8.87
N LYS A 174 7.25 5.75 9.12
CA LYS A 174 7.63 6.39 10.39
C LYS A 174 7.15 7.83 10.51
N ASP A 175 6.77 8.47 9.41
CA ASP A 175 6.47 9.90 9.36
C ASP A 175 5.02 10.22 9.76
N GLU A 176 4.76 10.20 11.07
CA GLU A 176 3.43 10.47 11.64
C GLU A 176 2.85 11.83 11.21
N ILE A 177 3.71 12.83 10.94
CA ILE A 177 3.31 14.18 10.54
C ILE A 177 3.39 14.43 9.03
N MET A 178 3.70 13.39 8.26
CA MET A 178 3.59 13.33 6.80
C MET A 178 4.40 14.39 6.04
N VAL A 179 5.61 14.72 6.51
CA VAL A 179 6.52 15.65 5.82
C VAL A 179 6.76 15.26 4.36
N HIS A 180 6.78 13.96 4.07
CA HIS A 180 7.06 13.42 2.73
C HIS A 180 5.81 13.11 1.89
N GLY A 181 4.62 13.05 2.54
CA GLY A 181 3.39 12.47 1.97
C GLY A 181 3.42 10.93 1.89
N PHE A 182 2.27 10.26 1.84
CA PHE A 182 2.17 8.79 1.75
C PHE A 182 2.10 8.32 0.28
N GLN A 183 3.20 8.41 -0.47
CA GLN A 183 3.19 8.06 -1.90
C GLN A 183 4.05 6.85 -2.25
N ALA A 184 5.00 6.44 -1.42
CA ALA A 184 5.89 5.31 -1.69
C ALA A 184 5.17 3.95 -1.61
N GLY A 185 3.96 3.90 -1.05
CA GLY A 185 3.08 2.73 -1.16
C GLY A 185 2.86 2.30 -2.62
N VAL A 186 2.91 3.23 -3.59
CA VAL A 186 2.68 2.89 -5.00
C VAL A 186 3.68 1.88 -5.56
N PHE A 187 4.86 1.73 -4.94
CA PHE A 187 5.85 0.73 -5.33
C PHE A 187 5.34 -0.71 -5.14
N THR A 188 4.40 -0.93 -4.20
CA THR A 188 3.76 -2.24 -4.00
C THR A 188 2.54 -2.45 -4.89
N ALA A 189 1.94 -1.39 -5.44
CA ALA A 189 0.74 -1.46 -6.28
C ALA A 189 1.04 -1.70 -7.77
N ALA A 190 2.21 -1.24 -8.24
CA ALA A 190 2.57 -1.22 -9.65
C ALA A 190 3.18 -2.52 -10.18
N VAL A 191 3.54 -3.47 -9.30
CA VAL A 191 4.16 -4.72 -9.75
C VAL A 191 3.07 -5.75 -10.03
N VAL A 192 3.12 -6.37 -11.21
CA VAL A 192 2.32 -7.56 -11.50
C VAL A 192 2.48 -8.52 -10.33
N PRO A 193 1.40 -8.89 -9.62
CA PRO A 193 1.52 -9.64 -8.39
C PRO A 193 2.32 -10.91 -8.66
N SER A 194 3.41 -11.09 -7.92
CA SER A 194 4.39 -12.20 -7.94
C SER A 194 5.64 -12.09 -8.82
N GLY A 195 5.93 -10.94 -9.43
CA GLY A 195 7.17 -10.74 -10.20
C GLY A 195 8.47 -10.79 -9.34
N PRO A 196 9.63 -11.18 -9.91
CA PRO A 196 10.92 -11.17 -9.19
C PRO A 196 11.30 -9.79 -8.60
N SER A 197 10.91 -8.70 -9.27
CA SER A 197 11.15 -7.34 -8.80
C SER A 197 10.37 -7.00 -7.54
N GLU A 198 9.13 -7.49 -7.39
CA GLU A 198 8.33 -7.32 -6.17
C GLU A 198 9.00 -8.01 -4.99
N GLN A 199 9.38 -9.27 -5.18
CA GLN A 199 10.05 -10.06 -4.14
C GLN A 199 11.36 -9.41 -3.70
N ARG A 200 12.13 -8.87 -4.66
CA ARG A 200 13.37 -8.15 -4.37
C ARG A 200 13.12 -6.87 -3.60
N PHE A 201 12.10 -6.09 -3.98
CA PHE A 201 11.72 -4.87 -3.26
C PHE A 201 11.28 -5.18 -1.83
N VAL A 202 10.37 -6.13 -1.63
CA VAL A 202 9.89 -6.53 -0.29
C VAL A 202 11.04 -7.09 0.55
N ALA A 203 11.97 -7.85 -0.05
CA ALA A 203 13.17 -8.31 0.65
C ALA A 203 14.07 -7.14 1.12
N GLN A 204 14.18 -6.06 0.34
CA GLN A 204 14.90 -4.85 0.77
C GLN A 204 14.19 -4.15 1.93
N ILE A 205 12.85 -4.08 1.93
CA ILE A 205 12.09 -3.56 3.08
C ILE A 205 12.41 -4.38 4.33
N ILE A 206 12.29 -5.71 4.26
CA ILE A 206 12.58 -6.61 5.39
C ILE A 206 14.00 -6.40 5.91
N LEU A 207 14.98 -6.36 5.01
CA LEU A 207 16.39 -6.16 5.37
C LEU A 207 16.61 -4.82 6.08
N ALA A 208 16.06 -3.74 5.52
CA ALA A 208 16.21 -2.40 6.08
C ALA A 208 15.46 -2.20 7.40
N CYS A 209 14.37 -2.95 7.63
CA CYS A 209 13.64 -2.93 8.91
C CYS A 209 14.31 -3.77 10.01
N GLY A 210 15.30 -4.60 9.68
CA GLY A 210 15.94 -5.54 10.61
C GLY A 210 15.20 -6.88 10.76
N GLY A 211 14.07 -7.06 10.07
CA GLY A 211 13.26 -8.27 10.16
C GLY A 211 11.89 -8.14 9.52
N ALA A 212 11.25 -9.28 9.29
CA ALA A 212 9.94 -9.34 8.65
C ALA A 212 8.83 -8.86 9.60
N GLU A 213 8.96 -9.10 10.92
CA GLU A 213 7.99 -8.66 11.91
C GLU A 213 7.96 -7.13 12.05
N GLU A 214 9.13 -6.50 12.06
CA GLU A 214 9.31 -5.05 12.07
C GLU A 214 8.72 -4.41 10.81
N ALA A 215 8.97 -5.01 9.64
CA ALA A 215 8.38 -4.56 8.38
C ALA A 215 6.84 -4.65 8.39
N VAL A 216 6.28 -5.73 8.95
CA VAL A 216 4.82 -5.88 9.12
C VAL A 216 4.27 -4.82 10.07
N ASN A 217 4.96 -4.54 11.17
CA ASN A 217 4.56 -3.49 12.11
C ASN A 217 4.53 -2.10 11.45
N LEU A 218 5.53 -1.77 10.63
CA LEU A 218 5.54 -0.54 9.85
C LEU A 218 4.41 -0.51 8.82
N ALA A 219 4.14 -1.63 8.13
CA ALA A 219 3.04 -1.73 7.18
C ALA A 219 1.68 -1.50 7.87
N CYS A 220 1.50 -2.02 9.08
CA CYS A 220 0.31 -1.74 9.91
C CYS A 220 0.22 -0.25 10.28
N GLN A 221 1.34 0.38 10.69
CA GLN A 221 1.38 1.81 11.04
C GLN A 221 0.95 2.70 9.88
N ARG A 222 1.38 2.40 8.64
CA ARG A 222 0.95 3.15 7.45
C ARG A 222 -0.58 3.19 7.31
N ILE A 223 -1.23 2.03 7.39
CA ILE A 223 -2.70 1.93 7.32
C ILE A 223 -3.33 2.68 8.50
N GLU A 224 -2.81 2.49 9.72
CA GLU A 224 -3.30 3.14 10.92
C GLU A 224 -3.20 4.68 10.86
N HIS A 225 -2.13 5.22 10.26
CA HIS A 225 -1.97 6.65 10.02
C HIS A 225 -3.02 7.15 9.00
N ASN A 226 -3.12 6.47 7.85
CA ASN A 226 -4.09 6.81 6.80
C ASN A 226 -5.56 6.76 7.30
N THR A 227 -5.89 5.89 8.24
CA THR A 227 -7.23 5.80 8.84
C THR A 227 -7.55 6.93 9.83
N LYS A 228 -6.54 7.55 10.45
CA LYS A 228 -6.72 8.57 11.49
C LYS A 228 -6.72 10.01 10.96
N GLU A 229 -6.50 10.19 9.67
CA GLU A 229 -6.30 11.50 9.07
C GLU A 229 -7.59 12.34 8.99
N ALA A 230 -7.44 13.66 9.14
CA ALA A 230 -8.54 14.61 8.90
C ALA A 230 -8.78 14.91 7.41
N LYS A 231 -7.77 14.69 6.55
CA LYS A 231 -7.84 14.86 5.09
C LYS A 231 -7.33 13.58 4.42
N GLU A 232 -8.19 12.60 4.35
CA GLU A 232 -7.83 11.24 3.95
C GLU A 232 -7.39 11.15 2.47
N ASP A 233 -6.16 10.70 2.22
CA ASP A 233 -5.75 10.18 0.91
C ASP A 233 -6.21 8.72 0.77
N TYR A 234 -7.45 8.55 0.34
CA TYR A 234 -8.05 7.23 0.17
C TYR A 234 -7.32 6.36 -0.86
N ASN A 235 -6.61 6.94 -1.84
CA ASN A 235 -5.87 6.14 -2.81
C ASN A 235 -4.62 5.54 -2.16
N ALA A 236 -3.90 6.33 -1.36
CA ALA A 236 -2.79 5.82 -0.56
C ALA A 236 -3.27 4.70 0.39
N HIS A 237 -4.43 4.89 1.03
CA HIS A 237 -5.03 3.88 1.88
C HIS A 237 -5.34 2.56 1.14
N ILE A 238 -5.95 2.64 -0.04
CA ILE A 238 -6.21 1.46 -0.90
C ILE A 238 -4.92 0.74 -1.26
N VAL A 239 -3.88 1.49 -1.62
CA VAL A 239 -2.58 0.94 -2.01
C VAL A 239 -1.94 0.17 -0.85
N ASP A 240 -1.93 0.74 0.35
CA ASP A 240 -1.39 0.09 1.54
C ASP A 240 -2.21 -1.15 1.95
N LEU A 241 -3.55 -1.09 1.82
CA LEU A 241 -4.41 -2.26 2.04
C LEU A 241 -4.16 -3.37 0.99
N HIS A 242 -3.98 -2.99 -0.28
CA HIS A 242 -3.71 -3.96 -1.35
C HIS A 242 -2.39 -4.70 -1.11
N PHE A 243 -1.37 -4.02 -0.57
CA PHE A 243 -0.11 -4.65 -0.21
C PHE A 243 -0.29 -5.85 0.73
N PHE A 244 -1.21 -5.76 1.70
CA PHE A 244 -1.53 -6.85 2.61
C PHE A 244 -2.14 -8.03 1.86
N THR A 245 -3.17 -7.79 1.05
CA THR A 245 -3.83 -8.86 0.29
C THR A 245 -2.86 -9.54 -0.67
N ALA A 246 -2.08 -8.76 -1.42
CA ALA A 246 -1.15 -9.28 -2.42
C ALA A 246 -0.04 -10.12 -1.76
N SER A 247 0.56 -9.59 -0.68
CA SER A 247 1.61 -10.29 0.06
C SER A 247 1.11 -11.59 0.67
N MET A 248 -0.02 -11.59 1.39
CA MET A 248 -0.55 -12.80 2.03
C MET A 248 -1.08 -13.83 1.02
N SER A 249 -1.52 -13.39 -0.16
CA SER A 249 -1.97 -14.29 -1.23
C SER A 249 -0.81 -14.96 -1.95
N ASN A 250 0.38 -14.38 -1.93
CA ASN A 250 1.56 -14.91 -2.59
C ASN A 250 2.49 -15.65 -1.60
N ALA A 251 2.45 -16.98 -1.63
CA ALA A 251 3.32 -17.81 -0.78
C ALA A 251 4.83 -17.62 -1.03
N LYS A 252 5.22 -17.04 -2.16
CA LYS A 252 6.62 -16.69 -2.47
C LYS A 252 7.02 -15.30 -1.96
N CYS A 253 6.07 -14.50 -1.49
CA CYS A 253 6.37 -13.18 -0.95
C CYS A 253 7.07 -13.33 0.40
N PRO A 254 8.28 -12.77 0.59
CA PRO A 254 9.10 -13.05 1.78
C PRO A 254 8.49 -12.50 3.08
N ILE A 255 7.58 -11.52 3.01
CA ILE A 255 6.89 -10.97 4.18
C ILE A 255 5.63 -11.76 4.58
N ALA A 256 5.13 -12.63 3.70
CA ALA A 256 3.85 -13.31 3.89
C ALA A 256 3.76 -14.13 5.18
N PRO A 257 4.78 -14.93 5.58
CA PRO A 257 4.69 -15.72 6.82
C PRO A 257 4.52 -14.84 8.07
N ALA A 258 5.26 -13.74 8.15
CA ALA A 258 5.16 -12.79 9.26
C ALA A 258 3.81 -12.07 9.29
N MET A 259 3.29 -11.67 8.12
CA MET A 259 1.94 -11.07 8.01
C MET A 259 0.86 -12.05 8.48
N LEU A 260 0.90 -13.29 7.99
CA LEU A 260 -0.09 -14.32 8.31
C LEU A 260 -0.07 -14.72 9.79
N ALA A 261 1.06 -14.56 10.49
CA ALA A 261 1.19 -14.88 11.90
C ALA A 261 0.85 -13.70 12.86
N SER A 262 0.61 -12.50 12.32
CA SER A 262 0.51 -11.26 13.11
C SER A 262 -0.93 -10.92 13.52
N SER A 263 -1.19 -10.86 14.82
CA SER A 263 -2.47 -10.37 15.35
C SER A 263 -2.67 -8.87 15.14
N ARG A 264 -1.59 -8.11 14.95
CA ARG A 264 -1.67 -6.68 14.60
C ARG A 264 -2.28 -6.53 13.21
N VAL A 265 -1.90 -7.37 12.25
CA VAL A 265 -2.49 -7.37 10.90
C VAL A 265 -4.01 -7.55 10.96
N ALA A 266 -4.49 -8.54 11.72
CA ALA A 266 -5.93 -8.74 11.94
C ALA A 266 -6.61 -7.47 12.47
N ARG A 267 -6.05 -6.87 13.53
CA ARG A 267 -6.59 -5.65 14.14
C ARG A 267 -6.61 -4.46 13.18
N THR A 268 -5.49 -4.20 12.50
CA THR A 268 -5.36 -3.09 11.56
C THR A 268 -6.37 -3.22 10.41
N LEU A 269 -6.53 -4.43 9.84
CA LEU A 269 -7.52 -4.68 8.80
C LEU A 269 -8.95 -4.48 9.31
N MET A 270 -9.25 -4.93 10.53
CA MET A 270 -10.57 -4.73 11.14
C MET A 270 -10.87 -3.25 11.44
N CYS A 271 -9.87 -2.47 11.86
CA CYS A 271 -10.01 -1.02 12.06
C CYS A 271 -10.24 -0.29 10.72
N ALA A 272 -9.46 -0.61 9.68
CA ALA A 272 -9.63 -0.04 8.36
C ALA A 272 -11.00 -0.39 7.75
N TRP A 273 -11.46 -1.63 7.95
CA TRP A 273 -12.81 -2.04 7.54
C TRP A 273 -13.88 -1.27 8.31
N ALA A 274 -13.80 -1.21 9.63
CA ALA A 274 -14.74 -0.44 10.43
C ALA A 274 -14.84 1.00 9.94
N HIS A 275 -13.69 1.65 9.71
CA HIS A 275 -13.61 2.99 9.12
C HIS A 275 -14.36 3.11 7.79
N ALA A 276 -14.07 2.23 6.83
CA ALA A 276 -14.72 2.20 5.52
C ALA A 276 -16.24 1.94 5.56
N THR A 277 -16.76 1.34 6.64
CA THR A 277 -18.20 1.16 6.84
C THR A 277 -18.90 2.33 7.53
N THR A 278 -18.15 3.27 8.09
CA THR A 278 -18.74 4.41 8.81
C THR A 278 -19.35 5.43 7.86
N LYS A 279 -20.32 6.19 8.35
CA LYS A 279 -20.85 7.38 7.65
C LYS A 279 -19.83 8.52 7.54
N LEU A 280 -18.74 8.45 8.30
CA LEU A 280 -17.65 9.42 8.28
C LEU A 280 -16.67 9.17 7.13
N PHE A 281 -16.80 8.04 6.43
CA PHE A 281 -16.02 7.76 5.23
C PHE A 281 -16.56 8.60 4.06
N LEU A 282 -15.91 9.73 3.77
CA LEU A 282 -16.35 10.74 2.80
C LEU A 282 -15.91 10.44 1.36
N ALA A 283 -15.22 9.32 1.11
CA ALA A 283 -14.73 8.99 -0.22
C ALA A 283 -15.87 8.68 -1.21
N PRO A 284 -15.61 8.82 -2.52
CA PRO A 284 -16.48 8.29 -3.56
C PRO A 284 -16.83 6.81 -3.32
N VAL A 285 -18.07 6.43 -3.64
CA VAL A 285 -18.59 5.07 -3.44
C VAL A 285 -17.66 3.99 -4.01
N LYS A 286 -17.10 4.22 -5.21
CA LYS A 286 -16.14 3.29 -5.83
C LYS A 286 -14.91 3.01 -4.97
N ILE A 287 -14.38 4.03 -4.29
CA ILE A 287 -13.21 3.93 -3.42
C ILE A 287 -13.58 3.17 -2.14
N ARG A 288 -14.72 3.50 -1.53
CA ARG A 288 -15.24 2.77 -0.37
C ARG A 288 -15.40 1.28 -0.66
N ASP A 289 -16.07 0.95 -1.77
CA ASP A 289 -16.35 -0.43 -2.14
C ASP A 289 -15.05 -1.21 -2.40
N ALA A 290 -14.03 -0.56 -2.98
CA ALA A 290 -12.69 -1.13 -3.13
C ALA A 290 -12.03 -1.41 -1.78
N CYS A 291 -12.05 -0.46 -0.82
CA CYS A 291 -11.54 -0.68 0.53
C CYS A 291 -12.23 -1.88 1.22
N LEU A 292 -13.56 -1.93 1.14
CA LEU A 292 -14.35 -3.03 1.73
C LEU A 292 -13.98 -4.38 1.10
N ALA A 293 -13.84 -4.43 -0.22
CA ALA A 293 -13.42 -5.63 -0.93
C ALA A 293 -12.03 -6.09 -0.46
N ILE A 294 -11.06 -5.18 -0.44
CA ILE A 294 -9.67 -5.50 -0.08
C ILE A 294 -9.58 -5.96 1.39
N CYS A 295 -10.31 -5.31 2.31
CA CYS A 295 -10.37 -5.75 3.71
C CYS A 295 -10.96 -7.15 3.86
N MET A 296 -12.09 -7.43 3.18
CA MET A 296 -12.71 -8.76 3.17
C MET A 296 -11.75 -9.82 2.62
N SER A 297 -11.14 -9.57 1.46
CA SER A 297 -10.21 -10.51 0.84
C SER A 297 -9.00 -10.76 1.75
N SER A 298 -8.43 -9.70 2.32
CA SER A 298 -7.28 -9.80 3.22
C SER A 298 -7.59 -10.62 4.46
N ILE A 299 -8.75 -10.39 5.08
CA ILE A 299 -9.17 -11.13 6.27
C ILE A 299 -9.46 -12.59 5.94
N SER A 300 -10.12 -12.86 4.82
CA SER A 300 -10.38 -14.23 4.35
C SER A 300 -9.07 -14.98 4.18
N VAL A 301 -8.10 -14.41 3.45
CA VAL A 301 -6.76 -14.98 3.28
C VAL A 301 -6.05 -15.18 4.61
N LEU A 302 -6.14 -14.19 5.53
CA LEU A 302 -5.53 -14.26 6.85
C LEU A 302 -6.10 -15.43 7.67
N VAL A 303 -7.43 -15.56 7.76
CA VAL A 303 -8.04 -16.63 8.56
C VAL A 303 -7.88 -18.01 7.92
N GLU A 304 -7.81 -18.11 6.60
CA GLU A 304 -7.65 -19.38 5.87
C GLU A 304 -6.21 -19.89 5.91
N ARG A 305 -5.23 -19.00 5.76
CA ARG A 305 -3.82 -19.38 5.53
C ARG A 305 -2.92 -19.16 6.73
N SER A 306 -3.41 -18.52 7.80
CA SER A 306 -2.60 -18.30 8.98
C SER A 306 -2.20 -19.62 9.64
N PRO A 307 -0.91 -19.79 10.00
CA PRO A 307 -0.50 -20.91 10.87
C PRO A 307 -1.15 -20.83 12.26
N ARG A 308 -1.72 -19.67 12.62
CA ARG A 308 -2.44 -19.38 13.87
C ARG A 308 -3.92 -19.09 13.59
N ALA A 309 -4.52 -19.77 12.60
CA ALA A 309 -5.89 -19.52 12.12
C ALA A 309 -6.93 -19.38 13.23
N TYR A 310 -6.88 -20.23 14.26
CA TYR A 310 -7.77 -20.14 15.41
C TYR A 310 -7.68 -18.78 16.14
N GLU A 311 -6.46 -18.33 16.43
CA GLU A 311 -6.21 -17.09 17.15
C GLU A 311 -6.53 -15.88 16.27
N MET A 312 -6.18 -15.92 14.98
CA MET A 312 -6.56 -14.88 14.02
C MET A 312 -8.08 -14.75 13.92
N LEU A 313 -8.80 -15.87 13.86
CA LEU A 313 -10.25 -15.86 13.82
C LEU A 313 -10.85 -15.27 15.09
N ARG A 314 -10.30 -15.63 16.26
CA ARG A 314 -10.71 -15.05 17.54
C ARG A 314 -10.49 -13.54 17.55
N ASP A 315 -9.31 -13.08 17.13
CA ASP A 315 -8.95 -11.67 17.11
C ASP A 315 -9.87 -10.88 16.17
N VAL A 316 -10.12 -11.38 14.96
CA VAL A 316 -11.06 -10.79 13.98
C VAL A 316 -12.49 -10.71 14.55
N LEU A 317 -12.99 -11.79 15.16
CA LEU A 317 -14.33 -11.83 15.76
C LEU A 317 -14.50 -10.85 16.93
N HIS A 318 -13.45 -10.61 17.72
CA HIS A 318 -13.48 -9.61 18.78
C HIS A 318 -13.67 -8.18 18.26
N HIS A 319 -13.31 -7.90 17.01
CA HIS A 319 -13.45 -6.59 16.38
C HIS A 319 -14.72 -6.47 15.54
N ASN A 320 -15.82 -7.12 15.96
CA ASN A 320 -17.14 -7.03 15.32
C ASN A 320 -17.19 -7.50 13.85
N PHE A 321 -16.38 -8.49 13.49
CA PHE A 321 -16.37 -9.03 12.12
C PHE A 321 -17.74 -9.36 11.54
N ILE A 322 -18.58 -10.12 12.26
CA ILE A 322 -19.92 -10.50 11.75
C ILE A 322 -20.80 -9.26 11.48
N PRO A 323 -20.99 -8.33 12.44
CA PRO A 323 -21.69 -7.07 12.19
C PRO A 323 -21.14 -6.27 11.02
N LEU A 324 -19.82 -6.09 10.94
CA LEU A 324 -19.19 -5.33 9.86
C LEU A 324 -19.37 -6.00 8.50
N CYS A 325 -19.18 -7.31 8.42
CA CYS A 325 -19.41 -8.11 7.24
C CYS A 325 -20.82 -7.93 6.70
N LEU A 326 -21.83 -8.03 7.57
CA LEU A 326 -23.23 -7.92 7.18
C LEU A 326 -23.62 -6.49 6.83
N HIS A 327 -23.10 -5.50 7.55
CA HIS A 327 -23.33 -4.08 7.27
C HIS A 327 -22.65 -3.58 5.97
N SER A 328 -21.57 -4.24 5.54
CA SER A 328 -20.84 -3.84 4.32
C SER A 328 -21.58 -4.19 3.02
N ILE A 329 -22.42 -5.22 3.05
CA ILE A 329 -23.11 -5.72 1.85
C ILE A 329 -24.10 -4.71 1.27
N PRO A 330 -24.98 -4.04 2.07
CA PRO A 330 -25.82 -2.95 1.57
C PRO A 330 -25.02 -1.85 0.90
N LEU A 331 -23.89 -1.48 1.51
CA LEU A 331 -23.06 -0.37 1.04
C LEU A 331 -22.54 -0.65 -0.37
N VAL A 332 -22.05 -1.87 -0.60
CA VAL A 332 -21.45 -2.24 -1.89
C VAL A 332 -22.52 -2.44 -2.97
N ARG A 333 -23.70 -3.00 -2.62
CA ARG A 333 -24.82 -3.15 -3.58
C ARG A 333 -25.35 -1.83 -4.11
N SER A 334 -25.30 -0.79 -3.28
CA SER A 334 -25.71 0.56 -3.69
C SER A 334 -24.68 1.26 -4.58
N GLY A 335 -23.50 0.67 -4.76
CA GLY A 335 -22.39 1.24 -5.50
C GLY A 335 -22.20 0.68 -6.91
N CYS A 336 -21.09 1.09 -7.54
CA CYS A 336 -20.70 0.66 -8.89
C CYS A 336 -19.64 -0.45 -8.87
N GLY A 337 -19.40 -1.09 -7.73
CA GLY A 337 -18.40 -2.16 -7.59
C GLY A 337 -18.85 -3.51 -8.17
N GLU A 338 -18.06 -4.55 -7.90
CA GLU A 338 -18.41 -5.96 -8.14
C GLU A 338 -18.98 -6.56 -6.84
N PRO A 339 -20.27 -6.33 -6.50
CA PRO A 339 -20.85 -6.80 -5.25
C PRO A 339 -20.78 -8.32 -5.11
N GLU A 340 -20.80 -9.06 -6.21
CA GLU A 340 -20.73 -10.52 -6.25
C GLU A 340 -19.44 -11.04 -5.60
N LYS A 341 -18.31 -10.36 -5.80
CA LYS A 341 -17.03 -10.77 -5.21
C LYS A 341 -17.05 -10.67 -3.70
N ILE A 342 -17.48 -9.52 -3.16
CA ILE A 342 -17.56 -9.30 -1.71
C ILE A 342 -18.58 -10.25 -1.07
N ILE A 343 -19.73 -10.46 -1.72
CA ILE A 343 -20.74 -11.41 -1.25
C ILE A 343 -20.19 -12.84 -1.27
N GLY A 344 -19.45 -13.22 -2.32
CA GLY A 344 -18.81 -14.53 -2.43
C GLY A 344 -17.78 -14.80 -1.34
N GLU A 345 -16.92 -13.82 -1.04
CA GLU A 345 -15.93 -13.92 0.04
C GLU A 345 -16.60 -13.93 1.43
N ALA A 346 -17.58 -13.06 1.66
CA ALA A 346 -18.40 -13.08 2.87
C ALA A 346 -19.04 -14.46 3.08
N HIS A 347 -19.59 -15.04 2.01
CA HIS A 347 -20.19 -16.36 2.04
C HIS A 347 -19.16 -17.45 2.37
N GLY A 348 -17.96 -17.38 1.77
CA GLY A 348 -16.84 -18.27 2.05
C GLY A 348 -16.46 -18.28 3.53
N VAL A 349 -16.30 -17.11 4.15
CA VAL A 349 -15.97 -17.02 5.58
C VAL A 349 -17.14 -17.47 6.47
N LEU A 350 -18.36 -16.96 6.20
CA LEU A 350 -19.53 -17.20 7.04
C LEU A 350 -19.99 -18.66 7.01
N LEU A 351 -19.83 -19.38 5.89
CA LEU A 351 -20.27 -20.78 5.76
C LEU A 351 -19.13 -21.80 5.73
N GLY A 352 -17.94 -21.41 5.24
CA GLY A 352 -16.80 -22.30 5.15
C GLY A 352 -15.96 -22.32 6.42
N ILE A 353 -15.74 -21.17 7.05
CA ILE A 353 -14.74 -21.01 8.12
C ILE A 353 -15.37 -20.95 9.50
N LEU A 354 -16.40 -20.11 9.68
CA LEU A 354 -17.03 -19.91 10.99
C LEU A 354 -17.74 -21.15 11.54
N PRO A 355 -18.54 -21.91 10.76
CA PRO A 355 -19.29 -23.03 11.32
C PRO A 355 -18.38 -24.11 11.92
N PRO A 356 -17.31 -24.58 11.23
CA PRO A 356 -16.36 -25.51 11.83
C PRO A 356 -15.74 -24.97 13.13
N ALA A 357 -15.34 -23.70 13.16
CA ALA A 357 -14.66 -23.09 14.30
C ALA A 357 -15.49 -23.00 15.59
N THR A 358 -16.83 -23.14 15.50
CA THR A 358 -17.70 -23.15 16.70
C THR A 358 -17.53 -24.39 17.59
N VAL A 359 -16.66 -25.35 17.22
CA VAL A 359 -16.16 -26.39 18.15
C VAL A 359 -15.36 -25.79 19.31
N HIS A 360 -14.90 -24.55 19.18
CA HIS A 360 -14.24 -23.82 20.24
C HIS A 360 -15.25 -22.95 21.00
N ARG A 361 -15.34 -23.16 22.31
CA ARG A 361 -16.32 -22.48 23.18
C ARG A 361 -16.21 -20.96 23.13
N GLU A 362 -14.98 -20.43 23.10
CA GLU A 362 -14.72 -19.00 23.04
C GLU A 362 -15.26 -18.40 21.73
N ILE A 363 -14.96 -19.02 20.58
CA ILE A 363 -15.46 -18.59 19.27
C ILE A 363 -16.99 -18.62 19.22
N LEU A 364 -17.60 -19.72 19.67
CA LEU A 364 -19.07 -19.83 19.74
C LEU A 364 -19.67 -18.72 20.61
N SER A 365 -19.06 -18.40 21.75
CA SER A 365 -19.52 -17.34 22.64
C SER A 365 -19.39 -15.95 22.02
N ILE A 366 -18.29 -15.66 21.33
CA ILE A 366 -18.11 -14.37 20.63
C ILE A 366 -19.15 -14.25 19.52
N MET A 367 -19.30 -15.27 18.68
CA MET A 367 -20.27 -15.27 17.59
C MET A 367 -21.70 -15.05 18.09
N GLN A 368 -22.10 -15.69 19.19
CA GLN A 368 -23.42 -15.45 19.79
C GLN A 368 -23.63 -13.98 20.17
N ARG A 369 -22.64 -13.34 20.79
CA ARG A 369 -22.71 -11.92 21.14
C ARG A 369 -22.78 -11.05 19.88
N SER A 370 -21.95 -11.34 18.88
CA SER A 370 -21.92 -10.60 17.61
C SER A 370 -23.25 -10.66 16.85
N MET A 371 -23.92 -11.81 16.85
CA MET A 371 -25.23 -11.99 16.21
C MET A 371 -26.38 -11.26 16.92
N THR A 372 -26.18 -10.85 18.17
CA THR A 372 -27.13 -10.01 18.92
C THR A 372 -26.78 -8.52 18.88
N SER A 373 -25.78 -8.13 18.08
CA SER A 373 -25.31 -6.76 18.00
C SER A 373 -26.41 -5.79 17.52
N PRO A 374 -26.54 -4.60 18.13
CA PRO A 374 -27.46 -3.55 17.66
C PRO A 374 -27.24 -3.18 16.20
N MET A 375 -26.01 -3.22 15.70
CA MET A 375 -25.67 -2.92 14.30
C MET A 375 -26.44 -3.79 13.29
N LEU A 376 -26.88 -4.99 13.69
CA LEU A 376 -27.65 -5.89 12.84
C LEU A 376 -29.15 -5.56 12.81
N LYS A 377 -29.65 -4.78 13.79
CA LYS A 377 -31.05 -4.35 13.82
C LYS A 377 -31.34 -3.24 12.79
N ASP A 378 -30.30 -2.51 12.41
CA ASP A 378 -30.37 -1.39 11.47
C ASP A 378 -30.24 -1.84 10.00
N LEU A 379 -30.17 -3.15 9.73
CA LEU A 379 -30.11 -3.67 8.37
C LEU A 379 -31.46 -3.51 7.64
N PRO A 380 -31.47 -3.02 6.38
CA PRO A 380 -32.69 -2.88 5.59
C PRO A 380 -33.44 -4.22 5.40
N LYS A 381 -34.77 -4.22 5.59
CA LYS A 381 -35.61 -5.44 5.57
C LYS A 381 -35.68 -6.12 4.20
N ASP A 382 -35.57 -5.35 3.13
CA ASP A 382 -35.53 -5.77 1.73
C ASP A 382 -34.24 -6.51 1.35
N GLN A 383 -33.19 -6.40 2.15
CA GLN A 383 -31.91 -7.09 1.92
C GLN A 383 -31.82 -8.45 2.61
N HIS A 384 -32.87 -8.85 3.32
CA HIS A 384 -32.92 -10.15 3.95
C HIS A 384 -32.83 -11.28 2.93
N ASP A 385 -33.43 -11.26 1.75
CA ASP A 385 -33.53 -12.48 0.93
C ASP A 385 -32.20 -13.09 0.44
N VAL A 386 -31.21 -12.27 0.04
CA VAL A 386 -29.92 -12.79 -0.45
C VAL A 386 -28.97 -13.20 0.69
N LEU A 387 -29.12 -12.62 1.88
CA LEU A 387 -28.23 -12.87 3.03
C LEU A 387 -28.86 -13.71 4.13
N THR A 388 -30.18 -13.77 4.16
CA THR A 388 -30.93 -14.49 5.18
C THR A 388 -30.60 -15.96 5.09
N LYS A 389 -30.44 -16.58 3.90
CA LYS A 389 -30.07 -18.00 3.85
C LYS A 389 -28.69 -18.30 4.49
N PRO A 390 -27.55 -17.69 4.10
CA PRO A 390 -26.27 -17.95 4.76
C PRO A 390 -26.24 -17.55 6.23
N TYR A 391 -26.78 -16.37 6.55
CA TYR A 391 -26.86 -15.87 7.93
C TYR A 391 -27.73 -16.75 8.82
N HIS A 392 -28.89 -17.18 8.31
CA HIS A 392 -29.82 -18.06 9.02
C HIS A 392 -29.22 -19.45 9.18
N ASN A 393 -28.51 -19.98 8.18
CA ASN A 393 -27.78 -21.23 8.30
C ASN A 393 -26.69 -21.15 9.38
N LEU A 394 -25.92 -20.06 9.41
CA LEU A 394 -24.92 -19.83 10.44
C LEU A 394 -25.57 -19.70 11.82
N TRP A 395 -26.65 -18.93 11.94
CA TRP A 395 -27.41 -18.75 13.18
C TRP A 395 -28.00 -20.07 13.68
N HIS A 396 -28.62 -20.84 12.79
CA HIS A 396 -29.18 -22.15 13.10
C HIS A 396 -28.08 -23.10 13.58
N THR A 397 -26.90 -23.09 12.94
CA THR A 397 -25.74 -23.87 13.37
C THR A 397 -25.27 -23.47 14.77
N ILE A 398 -25.18 -22.16 15.04
CA ILE A 398 -24.82 -21.61 16.36
C ILE A 398 -25.84 -22.06 17.43
N GLN A 399 -27.15 -21.97 17.15
CA GLN A 399 -28.19 -22.36 18.10
C GLN A 399 -28.21 -23.88 18.33
N HIS A 400 -28.10 -24.68 17.28
CA HIS A 400 -28.05 -26.13 17.36
C HIS A 400 -26.88 -26.57 18.25
N ARG A 401 -25.66 -26.05 18.00
CA ARG A 401 -24.48 -26.38 18.83
C ARG A 401 -24.61 -25.87 20.26
N ARG A 402 -25.25 -24.73 20.48
CA ARG A 402 -25.56 -24.23 21.83
C ARG A 402 -26.51 -25.15 22.59
N ASN A 403 -27.56 -25.63 21.94
CA ASN A 403 -28.54 -26.52 22.55
C ASN A 403 -27.91 -27.87 22.89
N ALA A 404 -27.17 -28.45 21.94
CA ALA A 404 -26.37 -29.66 22.18
C ALA A 404 -25.41 -29.48 23.37
N TYR A 405 -24.75 -28.32 23.48
CA TYR A 405 -23.90 -28.02 24.64
C TYR A 405 -24.67 -27.95 25.96
N LYS A 406 -25.85 -27.32 25.99
CA LYS A 406 -26.67 -27.23 27.21
C LYS A 406 -27.17 -28.62 27.65
N GLU A 407 -27.64 -29.42 26.71
CA GLU A 407 -28.11 -30.79 26.94
C GLU A 407 -26.97 -31.66 27.48
N HIS A 408 -25.78 -31.61 26.87
CA HIS A 408 -24.62 -32.36 27.34
C HIS A 408 -24.03 -31.86 28.66
N ARG A 409 -24.10 -30.55 28.97
CA ARG A 409 -23.67 -30.04 30.28
C ARG A 409 -24.56 -30.58 31.42
N GLN A 410 -25.82 -30.86 31.13
CA GLN A 410 -26.75 -31.48 32.08
C GLN A 410 -26.49 -32.98 32.24
N ASP A 411 -26.01 -33.64 31.18
CA ASP A 411 -25.58 -35.04 31.18
C ASP A 411 -24.10 -35.18 31.61
N ARG A 412 -23.87 -35.28 32.93
CA ARG A 412 -22.51 -35.45 33.52
C ARG A 412 -21.75 -36.69 33.05
N SER A 413 -22.38 -37.62 32.32
CA SER A 413 -21.78 -38.89 31.90
C SER A 413 -20.99 -38.81 30.59
N ARG A 414 -21.10 -37.72 29.81
CA ARG A 414 -20.46 -37.59 28.49
C ARG A 414 -19.55 -36.37 28.42
N CYS A 415 -18.25 -36.60 28.30
CA CYS A 415 -17.26 -35.55 28.13
C CYS A 415 -17.26 -35.08 26.67
N VAL A 416 -17.81 -33.89 26.41
CA VAL A 416 -17.62 -33.21 25.11
C VAL A 416 -16.28 -32.48 25.18
N LEU A 417 -15.31 -32.94 24.39
CA LEU A 417 -14.07 -32.20 24.13
C LEU A 417 -14.38 -30.98 23.24
N LEU A 418 -14.81 -29.89 23.86
CA LEU A 418 -14.60 -28.57 23.27
C LEU A 418 -13.15 -28.20 23.55
N CYS A 419 -12.36 -27.99 22.51
CA CYS A 419 -11.00 -27.50 22.66
C CYS A 419 -11.02 -26.06 23.21
N GLY A 420 -10.69 -25.89 24.49
CA GLY A 420 -10.57 -24.59 25.16
C GLY A 420 -10.95 -24.68 26.63
N ASN A 421 -10.00 -24.41 27.52
CA ASN A 421 -10.15 -24.55 28.96
C ASN A 421 -11.36 -23.75 29.49
N ALA A 422 -12.20 -24.43 30.27
CA ALA A 422 -13.02 -23.76 31.27
C ALA A 422 -12.05 -23.17 32.31
N LYS A 423 -11.79 -21.86 32.24
CA LYS A 423 -11.33 -21.12 33.42
C LYS A 423 -12.50 -20.89 34.36
#